data_AF-A0A0F7FYM2-F1
#
_entry.id   AF-A0A0F7FYM2-F1
#
_cell.length_a   1.000
_cell.length_b   1.000
_cell.length_c   1.000
_cell.angle_alpha   90.00
_cell.angle_beta   90.00
_cell.angle_gamma   90.00
#
_symmetry.space_group_name_H-M   'P 1'
#
loop_
_entity.id
_entity.type
_entity.pdbx_description
1 polymer ?
#
loop_
_entity_poly.entity_id
_entity_poly.type
_entity_poly.pdbx_seq_one_letter_code
_entity_poly.pdbx_strand_id
1 'polypeptide(L)'
;MIIDDFDLVATGSNHPLTQLVELLPYARDTGVRFIIARNSAGASRAMFDPFMQRLRELGAQGLVLSSNRSEGEVLPGVRARSFPPGRGTLVTRKGGTRLVQVGWLPEQ
;
A
#
# COMPACT_ATOMS: atom_id res chain seq x y z
N MET A 1 6.70 -4.24 -11.29
CA MET A 1 7.69 -3.74 -10.32
C MET A 1 7.20 -4.03 -8.91
N ILE A 2 8.02 -4.70 -8.13
CA ILE A 2 7.76 -5.03 -6.74
C ILE A 2 8.70 -4.19 -5.90
N ILE A 3 8.16 -3.50 -4.89
CA ILE A 3 8.94 -2.73 -3.94
C ILE A 3 8.57 -3.24 -2.56
N ASP A 4 9.55 -3.78 -1.85
CA ASP A 4 9.42 -4.13 -0.44
C ASP A 4 10.04 -3.03 0.42
N ASP A 5 9.65 -2.96 1.68
CA ASP A 5 10.12 -1.96 2.65
C ASP A 5 10.14 -0.52 2.10
N PHE A 6 9.03 -0.10 1.47
CA PHE A 6 8.94 1.19 0.78
C PHE A 6 9.29 2.39 1.67
N ASP A 7 9.06 2.31 2.98
CA ASP A 7 9.46 3.36 3.93
C ASP A 7 10.98 3.59 4.02
N LEU A 8 11.80 2.60 3.67
CA LEU A 8 13.26 2.75 3.54
C LEU A 8 13.66 3.41 2.22
N VAL A 9 12.80 3.33 1.20
CA VAL A 9 13.01 3.99 -0.10
C VAL A 9 12.49 5.44 -0.06
N ALA A 10 11.38 5.66 0.63
CA ALA A 10 10.66 6.94 0.72
C ALA A 10 11.20 7.83 1.86
N THR A 11 12.50 8.11 1.86
CA THR A 11 13.17 8.90 2.92
C THR A 11 12.90 10.42 2.84
N GLY A 12 11.96 10.85 1.99
CA GLY A 12 11.59 12.25 1.80
C GLY A 12 10.77 12.47 0.52
N SER A 13 10.37 13.71 0.26
CA SER A 13 9.52 14.06 -0.90
C SER A 13 10.18 13.88 -2.27
N ASN A 14 11.51 13.71 -2.30
CA ASN A 14 12.27 13.43 -3.51
C ASN A 14 13.01 12.10 -3.32
N HIS A 15 12.43 11.04 -3.86
CA HIS A 15 12.94 9.68 -3.79
C HIS A 15 12.92 9.06 -5.20
N PRO A 16 13.59 7.91 -5.43
CA PRO A 16 13.76 7.38 -6.79
C PRO A 16 12.46 7.15 -7.57
N LEU A 17 11.33 6.89 -6.89
CA LEU A 17 10.05 6.64 -7.56
C LEU A 17 9.27 7.93 -7.90
N THR A 18 9.70 9.10 -7.40
CA THR A 18 9.02 10.37 -7.69
C THR A 18 8.99 10.66 -9.20
N GLN A 19 10.01 10.25 -9.96
CA GLN A 19 10.08 10.40 -11.41
C GLN A 19 9.02 9.58 -12.17
N LEU A 20 8.45 8.55 -11.53
CA LEU A 20 7.43 7.69 -12.14
C LEU A 20 6.02 8.23 -11.95
N VAL A 21 5.81 9.24 -11.10
CA VAL A 21 4.48 9.76 -10.72
C VAL A 21 3.67 10.18 -11.94
N GLU A 22 4.28 10.94 -12.85
CA GLU A 22 3.63 11.43 -14.06
C GLU A 22 3.34 10.31 -15.07
N LEU A 23 4.05 9.18 -14.96
CA LEU A 23 3.93 8.02 -15.83
C LEU A 23 2.88 7.02 -15.35
N LEU A 24 2.50 7.05 -14.06
CA LEU A 24 1.53 6.13 -13.47
C LEU A 24 0.19 6.02 -14.22
N PRO A 25 -0.40 7.09 -14.79
CA PRO A 25 -1.64 6.97 -15.55
C PRO A 25 -1.54 6.05 -16.79
N TYR A 26 -0.35 5.94 -17.39
CA TYR A 26 -0.08 5.12 -18.56
C TYR A 26 0.36 3.69 -18.22
N ALA A 27 0.42 3.33 -16.94
CA ALA A 27 0.86 2.01 -16.49
C ALA A 27 0.03 0.87 -17.11
N ARG A 28 -1.28 1.10 -17.33
CA ARG A 28 -2.14 0.12 -17.99
C ARG A 28 -1.73 -0.12 -19.44
N ASP A 29 -1.51 0.96 -20.20
CA ASP A 29 -1.23 0.89 -21.63
C ASP A 29 0.16 0.34 -21.91
N THR A 30 1.09 0.57 -20.98
CA THR A 30 2.46 0.03 -21.01
C THR A 30 2.60 -1.36 -20.40
N GLY A 31 1.54 -1.92 -19.81
CA GLY A 31 1.56 -3.23 -19.15
C GLY A 31 2.31 -3.27 -17.81
N VAL A 32 2.68 -2.11 -17.25
CA VAL A 32 3.41 -2.00 -15.97
C VAL A 32 2.45 -2.13 -14.78
N ARG A 33 2.86 -2.89 -13.77
CA ARG A 33 2.13 -3.04 -12.50
C ARG A 33 3.05 -2.75 -11.33
N PHE A 34 2.52 -2.09 -10.30
CA PHE A 34 3.24 -1.79 -9.06
C PHE A 34 2.64 -2.61 -7.92
N ILE A 35 3.50 -3.31 -7.17
CA ILE A 35 3.16 -3.98 -5.91
C ILE A 35 4.09 -3.40 -4.87
N ILE A 36 3.52 -2.82 -3.82
CA ILE A 36 4.26 -2.07 -2.81
C ILE A 36 3.90 -2.61 -1.44
N ALA A 37 4.91 -3.04 -0.70
CA ALA A 37 4.82 -3.35 0.71
C ALA A 37 5.53 -2.26 1.52
N ARG A 38 4.97 -1.93 2.67
CA ARG A 38 5.49 -0.90 3.57
C ARG A 38 5.11 -1.20 5.01
N ASN A 39 5.89 -0.67 5.94
CA ASN A 39 5.51 -0.70 7.34
C ASN A 39 4.24 0.12 7.61
N SER A 40 3.41 -0.38 8.54
CA SER A 40 2.23 0.34 9.05
C SER A 40 2.58 1.56 9.90
N ALA A 41 3.80 1.64 10.44
CA ALA A 41 4.26 2.76 11.24
C ALA A 41 4.24 4.06 10.42
N GLY A 42 3.62 5.11 10.98
CA GLY A 42 3.46 6.39 10.29
C GLY A 42 2.66 6.27 8.99
N ALA A 43 1.67 5.37 8.96
CA ALA A 43 0.91 5.09 7.76
C ALA A 43 0.25 6.34 7.20
N SER A 44 -0.37 7.13 8.08
CA SER A 44 -1.07 8.38 7.78
C SER A 44 -0.18 9.43 7.12
N ARG A 45 1.06 9.60 7.60
CA ARG A 45 2.02 10.57 7.04
C ARG A 45 2.50 10.17 5.65
N ALA A 46 2.83 8.91 5.47
CA ALA A 46 3.28 8.40 4.19
C ALA A 46 2.16 8.33 3.13
N MET A 47 0.89 8.49 3.50
CA MET A 47 -0.17 8.67 2.51
C MET A 47 -0.04 10.01 1.76
N PHE A 48 0.70 10.99 2.29
CA PHE A 48 1.02 12.25 1.61
C PHE A 48 2.21 12.15 0.65
N ASP A 49 2.88 11.00 0.58
CA ASP A 49 3.89 10.75 -0.44
C ASP A 49 3.26 10.87 -1.85
N PRO A 50 3.85 11.64 -2.79
CA PRO A 50 3.24 11.89 -4.10
C PRO A 50 2.99 10.62 -4.90
N PHE A 51 3.89 9.63 -4.80
CA PHE A 51 3.77 8.37 -5.51
C PHE A 51 2.64 7.52 -4.94
N MET A 52 2.58 7.38 -3.61
CA MET A 52 1.48 6.68 -2.94
C MET A 52 0.13 7.37 -3.15
N GLN A 53 0.09 8.71 -3.11
CA GLN A 53 -1.11 9.48 -3.37
C GLN A 53 -1.63 9.21 -4.78
N ARG A 54 -0.76 9.31 -5.79
CA ARG A 54 -1.15 9.13 -7.18
C ARG A 54 -1.66 7.71 -7.47
N LEU A 55 -1.06 6.69 -6.86
CA LEU A 55 -1.57 5.32 -6.96
C LEU A 55 -2.99 5.18 -6.42
N ARG A 56 -3.31 5.80 -5.27
CA ARG A 56 -4.67 5.78 -4.71
C ARG A 56 -5.67 6.51 -5.60
N GLU A 57 -5.31 7.66 -6.15
CA GLU A 57 -6.15 8.41 -7.10
C GLU A 57 -6.49 7.58 -8.34
N LEU A 58 -5.54 6.78 -8.83
CA LEU A 58 -5.72 5.87 -9.96
C LEU A 58 -6.51 4.59 -9.60
N GLY A 59 -6.92 4.43 -8.34
CA GLY A 59 -7.75 3.34 -7.87
C GLY A 59 -6.98 2.07 -7.52
N ALA A 60 -5.73 2.20 -7.06
CA ALA A 60 -4.98 1.08 -6.50
C ALA A 60 -5.77 0.38 -5.37
N GLN A 61 -5.66 -0.94 -5.35
CA GLN A 61 -6.19 -1.75 -4.25
C GLN A 61 -5.20 -1.75 -3.09
N GLY A 62 -5.68 -1.95 -1.87
CA GLY A 62 -4.83 -1.95 -0.69
C GLY A 62 -5.14 -3.10 0.25
N LEU A 63 -4.12 -3.65 0.89
CA LEU A 63 -4.24 -4.66 1.94
C LEU A 63 -3.66 -4.10 3.23
N VAL A 64 -4.49 -4.00 4.27
CA VAL A 64 -4.06 -3.58 5.61
C VAL A 64 -3.92 -4.83 6.47
N LEU A 65 -2.68 -5.22 6.77
CA LEU A 65 -2.37 -6.33 7.67
C LEU A 65 -2.43 -5.87 9.14
N SER A 66 -1.86 -6.66 10.06
CA SER A 66 -1.72 -6.31 11.47
C SER A 66 -1.01 -4.96 11.63
N SER A 67 -1.62 -4.05 12.40
CA SER A 67 -1.05 -2.73 12.69
C SER A 67 -1.45 -2.25 14.09
N ASN A 68 -0.68 -1.31 14.63
CA ASN A 68 -0.95 -0.73 15.95
C ASN A 68 -2.19 0.17 15.88
N ARG A 69 -3.13 0.00 16.81
CA ARG A 69 -4.36 0.82 16.91
C ARG A 69 -4.08 2.32 16.96
N SER A 70 -2.91 2.73 17.45
CA SER A 70 -2.48 4.14 17.50
C SER A 70 -2.31 4.79 16.12
N GLU A 71 -2.13 4.02 15.05
CA GLU A 71 -2.01 4.53 13.68
C GLU A 71 -3.33 5.10 13.14
N GLY A 72 -4.46 4.80 13.80
CA GLY A 72 -5.76 5.30 13.40
C GLY A 72 -6.24 4.69 12.09
N GLU A 73 -6.61 5.52 11.12
CA GLU A 73 -7.08 5.07 9.81
C GLU A 73 -5.92 4.94 8.82
N VAL A 74 -5.72 3.73 8.29
CA VAL A 74 -4.57 3.39 7.41
C VAL A 74 -4.94 3.57 5.93
N LEU A 75 -6.14 3.11 5.57
CA LEU A 75 -6.78 3.32 4.28
C LEU A 75 -8.22 3.78 4.52
N PRO A 76 -8.86 4.45 3.54
CA PRO A 76 -10.24 4.89 3.68
C PRO A 76 -11.17 3.78 4.18
N GLY A 77 -11.82 4.00 5.32
CA GLY A 77 -12.73 3.07 5.98
C GLY A 77 -12.06 1.91 6.72
N VAL A 78 -10.73 1.88 6.83
CA VAL A 78 -9.98 0.79 7.49
C VAL A 78 -9.10 1.32 8.60
N ARG A 79 -9.55 1.11 9.84
CA ARG A 79 -8.78 1.40 11.05
C ARG A 79 -7.78 0.30 11.39
N ALA A 80 -6.65 0.72 11.92
CA ALA A 80 -5.59 -0.12 12.40
C ALA A 80 -6.06 -1.03 13.54
N ARG A 81 -5.64 -2.30 13.49
CA ARG A 81 -5.98 -3.33 14.47
C ARG A 81 -4.99 -4.47 14.41
N SER A 82 -4.81 -5.13 15.54
CA SER A 82 -3.98 -6.33 15.63
C SER A 82 -4.67 -7.51 14.94
N PHE A 83 -3.86 -8.29 14.25
CA PHE A 83 -4.23 -9.50 13.54
C PHE A 83 -3.16 -10.59 13.70
N PRO A 84 -3.52 -11.88 13.63
CA PRO A 84 -2.54 -12.94 13.41
C PRO A 84 -1.75 -12.73 12.10
N PRO A 85 -0.55 -13.31 11.96
CA PRO A 85 0.22 -13.23 10.71
C PRO A 85 -0.61 -13.61 9.47
N GLY A 86 -0.49 -12.80 8.43
CA GLY A 86 -1.19 -12.99 7.16
C GLY A 86 -2.68 -12.66 7.15
N ARG A 87 -3.30 -12.34 8.30
CA ARG A 87 -4.68 -11.85 8.36
C ARG A 87 -4.71 -10.34 8.13
N GLY A 88 -5.64 -9.87 7.30
CA GLY A 88 -5.80 -8.44 7.05
C GLY A 88 -7.08 -8.08 6.32
N THR A 89 -7.24 -6.79 6.06
CA THR A 89 -8.39 -6.20 5.39
C THR A 89 -8.01 -5.77 3.98
N LEU A 90 -8.60 -6.40 2.97
CA LEU A 90 -8.45 -6.05 1.56
C LEU A 90 -9.50 -5.01 1.16
N VAL A 91 -9.04 -3.88 0.63
CA VAL A 91 -9.82 -2.77 0.10
C VAL A 91 -9.73 -2.77 -1.41
N THR A 92 -10.88 -2.87 -2.08
CA THR A 92 -10.96 -2.82 -3.54
C THR A 92 -12.06 -1.88 -3.98
N ARG A 93 -11.88 -1.22 -5.13
CA ARG A 93 -12.89 -0.30 -5.67
C ARG A 93 -14.26 -0.95 -5.92
N LYS A 94 -14.28 -2.18 -6.43
CA LYS A 94 -15.53 -2.88 -6.81
C LYS A 94 -16.07 -3.82 -5.72
N GLY A 95 -15.19 -4.46 -4.96
CA GLY A 95 -15.56 -5.47 -3.97
C GLY A 95 -15.63 -4.95 -2.54
N GLY A 96 -15.49 -3.62 -2.35
CA GLY A 96 -15.46 -2.99 -1.03
C GLY A 96 -14.33 -3.51 -0.16
N THR A 97 -14.61 -3.55 1.14
CA THR A 97 -13.69 -3.91 2.22
C THR A 97 -13.98 -5.32 2.71
N ARG A 98 -12.99 -6.22 2.69
CA ARG A 98 -13.16 -7.64 3.04
C ARG A 98 -12.03 -8.13 3.93
N LEU A 99 -12.36 -8.91 4.96
CA LEU A 99 -11.35 -9.62 5.76
C LEU A 99 -10.82 -10.81 4.97
N VAL A 100 -9.49 -10.94 4.87
CA VAL A 100 -8.81 -11.98 4.08
C VAL A 100 -7.65 -12.60 4.87
N GLN A 101 -7.25 -13.80 4.49
CA GLN A 101 -6.03 -14.48 4.93
C GLN A 101 -5.16 -14.69 3.69
N VAL A 102 -3.91 -14.21 3.70
CA VAL A 102 -2.96 -14.49 2.61
C VAL A 102 -2.45 -15.92 2.69
N GLY A 103 -2.12 -16.50 1.54
CA GLY A 103 -1.42 -17.78 1.47
C GLY A 103 -0.01 -17.65 2.03
N TRP A 104 0.45 -18.65 2.77
CA TRP A 104 1.83 -18.75 3.22
C TRP A 104 2.66 -19.47 2.15
N LEU A 105 3.75 -18.84 1.72
CA LEU A 105 4.78 -19.45 0.89
C LEU A 105 6.02 -19.60 1.78
N PRO A 106 6.47 -20.84 2.10
CA PRO A 106 7.70 -21.03 2.85
C PRO A 106 8.91 -20.46 2.08
N GLU A 107 9.90 -19.99 2.83
CA GLU A 107 11.20 -19.60 2.25
C GLU A 107 11.85 -20.81 1.56
N GLN A 108 12.48 -20.56 0.42
CA GLN A 108 13.22 -21.57 -0.36
C GLN A 108 14.69 -21.59 0.02
#